data_AF-A0A3P3XPV1-F1
#
_entry.id   AF-A0A3P3XPV1-F1
#
_cell.length_a   1.000
_cell.length_b   1.000
_cell.length_c   1.000
_cell.angle_alpha   90.00
_cell.angle_beta   90.00
_cell.angle_gamma   90.00
#
_symmetry.space_group_name_H-M   'P 1'
#
loop_
_entity.id
_entity.type
_entity.pdbx_description
1 polymer ?
#
loop_
_entity_poly.entity_id
_entity_poly.type
_entity_poly.pdbx_seq_one_letter_code
_entity_poly.pdbx_strand_id
1 'polypeptide(L)'
;MHDLMAKFFRSPLAIGIVCGNALLAVGAALAGIAPVLVVVPLFVLVTGGELALALLSKPGAKAILGEQERERKEHDVDRLEETARLRKRLAMLRVENPEVKAAVERLVLAAGLYLESCAKGNERDPLVEEAVQNAVATVDGYLHLSDAGRIRARIDSEHGNTRQDLEQKTILSLDTSTRLIGEKLALPFGGIEGNHTVLDAMDGRQELEE
;
A
#
# COMPACT_ATOMS: atom_id res chain seq x y z
N MET A 1 20.37 -17.16 -4.68
CA MET A 1 19.84 -18.45 -5.20
C MET A 1 18.86 -19.10 -4.24
N HIS A 2 19.15 -19.18 -2.93
CA HIS A 2 18.22 -19.77 -1.94
C HIS A 2 16.81 -19.15 -1.97
N ASP A 3 16.72 -17.82 -2.10
CA ASP A 3 15.43 -17.11 -2.16
C ASP A 3 14.61 -17.43 -3.43
N LEU A 4 15.27 -17.57 -4.58
CA LEU A 4 14.63 -17.95 -5.85
C LEU A 4 14.10 -19.39 -5.81
N MET A 5 14.84 -20.31 -5.20
CA MET A 5 14.37 -21.68 -5.02
C MET A 5 13.17 -21.73 -4.08
N ALA A 6 13.21 -21.03 -2.95
CA ALA A 6 12.09 -20.97 -2.02
C ALA A 6 10.81 -20.44 -2.69
N LYS A 7 10.92 -19.39 -3.52
CA LYS A 7 9.79 -18.84 -4.29
C LYS A 7 9.27 -19.80 -5.36
N PHE A 8 10.16 -20.51 -6.05
CA PHE A 8 9.73 -21.53 -7.02
C PHE A 8 8.98 -22.68 -6.36
N PHE A 9 9.44 -23.18 -5.21
CA PHE A 9 8.75 -24.26 -4.47
C PHE A 9 7.37 -23.85 -3.94
N ARG A 10 7.12 -22.56 -3.71
CA ARG A 10 5.80 -22.02 -3.33
C ARG A 10 4.87 -21.82 -4.53
N SER A 11 5.40 -21.82 -5.75
CA SER A 11 4.60 -21.61 -6.95
C SER A 11 3.63 -22.76 -7.20
N PRO A 12 2.44 -22.50 -7.78
CA PRO A 12 1.46 -23.53 -8.10
C PRO A 12 1.99 -24.58 -9.08
N LEU A 13 3.01 -24.25 -9.87
CA LEU A 13 3.65 -25.17 -10.82
C LEU A 13 4.48 -26.23 -10.08
N ALA A 14 5.31 -25.83 -9.12
CA ALA A 14 6.09 -26.77 -8.32
C ALA A 14 5.17 -27.67 -7.47
N ILE A 15 4.12 -27.09 -6.88
CA ILE A 15 3.10 -27.84 -6.14
C ILE A 15 2.42 -28.86 -7.08
N GLY A 16 2.06 -28.46 -8.30
CA GLY A 16 1.46 -29.35 -9.29
C GLY A 16 2.34 -30.54 -9.66
N ILE A 17 3.64 -30.32 -9.92
CA ILE A 17 4.60 -31.38 -10.24
C ILE A 17 4.76 -32.33 -9.05
N VAL A 18 4.96 -31.80 -7.84
CA VAL A 18 5.17 -32.62 -6.64
C VAL A 18 3.92 -33.44 -6.32
N CYS A 19 2.73 -32.83 -6.33
CA CYS A 19 1.47 -33.53 -6.06
C CYS A 19 1.15 -34.57 -7.14
N GLY A 20 1.36 -34.25 -8.42
CA GLY A 20 1.13 -35.17 -9.53
C GLY A 20 2.01 -36.42 -9.42
N ASN A 21 3.32 -36.22 -9.22
CA ASN A 21 4.25 -37.34 -9.08
C ASN A 21 4.02 -38.13 -7.78
N ALA A 22 3.58 -37.47 -6.70
CA ALA A 22 3.27 -38.16 -5.45
C ALA A 22 2.05 -39.07 -5.60
N LEU A 23 1.00 -38.61 -6.30
CA LEU A 23 -0.17 -39.43 -6.62
C LEU A 23 0.19 -40.63 -7.49
N LEU A 24 1.05 -40.43 -8.51
CA LEU A 24 1.53 -41.52 -9.35
C LEU A 24 2.38 -42.53 -8.56
N ALA A 25 3.27 -42.07 -7.68
CA ALA A 25 4.10 -42.92 -6.84
C ALA A 25 3.26 -43.75 -5.87
N VAL A 26 2.28 -43.13 -5.19
CA VAL A 26 1.35 -43.82 -4.30
C VAL A 26 0.49 -44.82 -5.07
N GLY A 27 -0.04 -44.44 -6.25
CA GLY A 27 -0.81 -45.32 -7.11
C GLY A 27 -0.02 -46.54 -7.58
N ALA A 28 1.23 -46.36 -7.99
CA ALA A 28 2.11 -47.45 -8.42
C ALA A 28 2.46 -48.42 -7.29
N ALA A 29 2.68 -47.89 -6.08
CA ALA A 29 2.93 -48.70 -4.89
C ALA A 29 1.68 -49.51 -4.47
N LEU A 30 0.50 -48.88 -4.46
CA LEU A 30 -0.76 -49.55 -4.10
C LEU A 30 -1.19 -50.59 -5.14
N ALA A 31 -0.91 -50.35 -6.42
CA ALA A 31 -1.18 -51.30 -7.49
C ALA A 31 -0.18 -52.47 -7.56
N GLY A 32 0.86 -52.45 -6.72
CA GLY A 32 1.90 -53.50 -6.70
C GLY A 32 2.80 -53.52 -7.93
N ILE A 33 2.83 -52.44 -8.71
CA ILE A 33 3.62 -52.34 -9.95
C ILE A 33 5.11 -52.37 -9.65
N ALA A 34 5.52 -51.76 -8.53
CA ALA A 34 6.90 -51.76 -8.07
C ALA A 34 6.98 -51.74 -6.53
N PRO A 35 8.03 -52.32 -5.93
CA PRO A 35 8.22 -52.27 -4.49
C PRO A 35 8.51 -50.83 -4.01
N VAL A 36 8.02 -50.49 -2.83
CA VAL A 36 8.15 -49.14 -2.23
C VAL A 36 9.60 -48.66 -2.19
N LEU A 37 10.55 -49.58 -1.93
CA LEU A 37 11.99 -49.30 -1.91
C LEU A 37 12.54 -48.79 -3.25
N VAL A 38 11.88 -49.11 -4.37
CA VAL A 38 12.25 -48.62 -5.71
C VAL A 38 11.44 -47.38 -6.08
N VAL A 39 10.16 -47.35 -5.72
CA VAL A 39 9.25 -46.22 -6.03
C VAL A 39 9.71 -44.92 -5.38
N VAL A 40 10.14 -44.95 -4.11
CA VAL A 40 10.57 -43.75 -3.38
C VAL A 40 11.80 -43.08 -4.00
N PRO A 41 12.95 -43.76 -4.24
CA PRO A 41 14.11 -43.13 -4.87
C PRO A 41 13.82 -42.70 -6.31
N LEU A 42 13.01 -43.48 -7.06
CA LEU A 42 12.61 -43.10 -8.41
C LEU A 42 11.78 -41.81 -8.41
N PHE A 43 10.82 -41.68 -7.48
CA PHE A 43 10.02 -40.47 -7.29
C PHE A 43 10.91 -39.26 -7.02
N VAL A 44 11.88 -39.38 -6.11
CA VAL A 44 12.81 -38.28 -5.80
C VAL A 44 13.63 -37.89 -7.03
N LEU A 45 14.13 -38.86 -7.79
CA LEU A 45 14.98 -38.61 -8.96
C LEU A 45 14.18 -37.99 -10.11
N VAL A 46 13.01 -38.54 -10.42
CA VAL A 46 12.12 -38.01 -11.48
C VAL A 46 11.61 -36.63 -11.10
N THR A 47 11.07 -36.46 -9.89
CA THR A 47 10.55 -35.16 -9.43
C THR A 47 11.66 -34.11 -9.34
N GLY A 48 12.85 -34.49 -8.84
CA GLY A 48 14.01 -33.60 -8.80
C GLY A 48 14.49 -33.18 -10.18
N GLY A 49 14.53 -34.12 -11.13
CA GLY A 49 14.88 -33.85 -12.52
C GLY A 49 13.87 -32.94 -13.23
N GLU A 50 12.58 -33.20 -13.07
CA GLU A 50 11.51 -32.37 -13.62
C GLU A 50 11.50 -30.97 -13.01
N LEU A 51 11.73 -30.83 -11.70
CA LEU A 51 11.87 -29.52 -11.07
C LEU A 51 13.08 -28.76 -11.61
N ALA A 52 14.22 -29.42 -11.79
CA ALA A 52 15.42 -28.79 -12.34
C ALA A 52 15.22 -28.34 -13.79
N LEU A 53 14.56 -29.17 -14.60
CA LEU A 53 14.19 -28.82 -15.98
C LEU A 53 13.17 -27.68 -16.00
N ALA A 54 12.16 -27.71 -15.12
CA ALA A 54 11.17 -26.66 -14.99
C ALA A 54 11.82 -25.33 -14.61
N LEU A 55 12.76 -25.32 -13.66
CA LEU A 55 13.53 -24.13 -13.28
C LEU A 55 14.34 -23.53 -14.43
N LEU A 56 14.91 -24.37 -15.30
CA LEU A 56 15.67 -23.95 -16.48
C LEU A 56 14.78 -23.53 -17.65
N SER A 57 13.48 -23.80 -17.57
CA SER A 57 12.52 -23.56 -18.64
C SER A 57 11.82 -22.20 -18.52
N LYS A 58 11.35 -21.68 -19.65
CA LYS A 58 10.51 -20.47 -19.73
C LYS A 58 9.29 -20.49 -18.78
N PRO A 59 8.53 -21.60 -18.63
CA PRO A 59 7.41 -21.64 -17.68
C PRO A 59 7.84 -21.57 -16.21
N GLY A 60 9.01 -22.10 -15.85
CA GLY A 60 9.54 -21.91 -14.48
C GLY A 60 9.91 -20.47 -14.18
N ALA A 61 10.54 -19.78 -15.12
CA ALA A 61 10.79 -18.33 -15.00
C ALA A 61 9.48 -17.54 -14.86
N LYS A 62 8.43 -17.89 -15.62
CA LYS A 62 7.09 -17.26 -15.50
C LYS A 62 6.45 -17.53 -14.14
N ALA A 63 6.62 -18.73 -13.58
CA ALA A 63 6.10 -19.08 -12.25
C ALA A 63 6.78 -18.28 -11.13
N ILE A 64 8.11 -18.08 -11.22
CA ILE A 64 8.86 -17.23 -10.28
C ILE A 64 8.39 -15.78 -10.37
N LEU A 65 8.23 -15.25 -11.59
CA LEU A 65 7.74 -13.89 -11.80
C LEU A 65 6.31 -13.72 -11.27
N GLY A 66 5.44 -14.71 -11.46
CA GLY A 66 4.08 -14.70 -10.91
C GLY A 66 4.05 -14.67 -9.39
N GLU A 67 4.92 -15.43 -8.72
CA GLU A 67 5.02 -15.39 -7.25
C GLU A 67 5.61 -14.06 -6.75
N GLN A 68 6.60 -13.50 -7.45
CA GLN A 68 7.10 -12.15 -7.12
C GLN A 68 6.03 -11.08 -7.31
N GLU A 69 5.22 -11.18 -8.36
CA GLU A 69 4.11 -10.25 -8.58
C GLU A 69 3.04 -10.41 -7.51
N ARG A 70 2.79 -11.64 -7.04
CA ARG A 70 1.90 -11.90 -5.91
C ARG A 70 2.43 -11.30 -4.61
N GLU A 71 3.70 -11.54 -4.26
CA GLU A 71 4.33 -10.94 -3.07
C GLU A 71 4.28 -9.40 -3.14
N ARG A 72 4.52 -8.81 -4.31
CA ARG A 72 4.38 -7.37 -4.52
C ARG A 72 2.96 -6.88 -4.27
N LYS A 73 1.96 -7.58 -4.82
CA LYS A 73 0.54 -7.26 -4.60
C LYS A 73 0.14 -7.36 -3.13
N GLU A 74 0.59 -8.40 -2.42
CA GLU A 74 0.35 -8.54 -0.98
C GLU A 74 0.97 -7.36 -0.20
N HIS A 75 2.21 -6.99 -0.51
CA HIS A 75 2.85 -5.82 0.09
C HIS A 75 2.15 -4.49 -0.25
N ASP A 76 1.65 -4.33 -1.48
CA ASP A 76 0.92 -3.14 -1.88
C ASP A 76 -0.41 -3.02 -1.12
N VAL A 77 -1.10 -4.15 -0.87
CA VAL A 77 -2.31 -4.17 -0.03
C VAL A 77 -2.01 -3.73 1.39
N ASP A 78 -0.92 -4.23 2.00
CA ASP A 78 -0.52 -3.83 3.35
C ASP A 78 -0.25 -2.32 3.45
N ARG A 79 0.39 -1.74 2.42
CA ARG A 79 0.68 -0.29 2.34
C ARG A 79 -0.57 0.57 2.17
N LEU A 80 -1.50 0.13 1.33
CA LEU A 80 -2.78 0.81 1.18
C LEU A 80 -3.59 0.74 2.48
N GLU A 81 -3.53 -0.38 3.21
CA GLU A 81 -4.18 -0.51 4.51
C GLU A 81 -3.54 0.41 5.56
N GLU A 82 -2.22 0.51 5.59
CA GLU A 82 -1.49 1.46 6.45
C GLU A 82 -1.95 2.90 6.17
N THR A 83 -2.03 3.29 4.90
CA THR A 83 -2.49 4.63 4.49
C THR A 83 -3.96 4.87 4.86
N ALA A 84 -4.83 3.86 4.72
CA ALA A 84 -6.22 3.93 5.16
C ALA A 84 -6.34 4.11 6.68
N ARG A 85 -5.48 3.45 7.47
CA ARG A 85 -5.41 3.63 8.93
C ARG A 85 -4.95 5.04 9.30
N LEU A 86 -3.94 5.58 8.61
CA LEU A 86 -3.47 6.96 8.82
C LEU A 86 -4.55 7.99 8.49
N ARG A 87 -5.25 7.84 7.36
CA ARG A 87 -6.40 8.68 7.00
C ARG A 87 -7.49 8.65 8.07
N LYS A 88 -7.84 7.44 8.56
CA LYS A 88 -8.85 7.27 9.61
C LYS A 88 -8.39 7.95 10.90
N ARG A 89 -7.11 7.84 11.27
CA ARG A 89 -6.54 8.52 12.42
C ARG A 89 -6.67 10.03 12.30
N LEU A 90 -6.29 10.63 11.17
CA LEU A 90 -6.44 12.07 10.90
C LEU A 90 -7.90 12.53 11.07
N ALA A 91 -8.85 11.78 10.49
CA ALA A 91 -10.27 12.12 10.55
C ALA A 91 -10.85 12.11 11.98
N MET A 92 -10.22 11.39 12.92
CA MET A 92 -10.66 11.32 14.31
C MET A 92 -10.01 12.37 15.22
N LEU A 93 -8.97 13.08 14.74
CA LEU A 93 -8.29 14.09 15.54
C LEU A 93 -9.19 15.29 15.80
N ARG A 94 -9.24 15.72 17.06
CA ARG A 94 -9.97 16.92 17.47
C ARG A 94 -9.06 18.12 17.36
N VAL A 95 -9.24 18.91 16.30
CA VAL A 95 -8.53 20.16 16.07
C VAL A 95 -9.44 21.33 16.46
N GLU A 96 -8.96 22.20 17.34
CA GLU A 96 -9.74 23.36 17.81
C GLU A 96 -9.74 24.52 16.81
N ASN A 97 -8.62 24.73 16.11
CA ASN A 97 -8.53 25.79 15.12
C ASN A 97 -9.33 25.38 13.86
N PRO A 98 -10.33 26.17 13.43
CA PRO A 98 -11.18 25.82 12.29
C PRO A 98 -10.44 25.79 10.96
N GLU A 99 -9.43 26.63 10.75
CA GLU A 99 -8.64 26.67 9.50
C GLU A 99 -7.76 25.43 9.37
N VAL A 100 -7.08 25.05 10.46
CA VAL A 100 -6.28 23.81 10.50
C VAL A 100 -7.20 22.60 10.33
N LYS A 101 -8.40 22.62 10.93
CA LYS A 101 -9.40 21.56 10.77
C LYS A 101 -9.83 21.41 9.31
N ALA A 102 -10.14 22.52 8.64
CA ALA A 102 -10.50 22.52 7.22
C ALA A 102 -9.37 21.96 6.34
N ALA A 103 -8.11 22.34 6.61
CA ALA A 103 -6.95 21.80 5.91
C ALA A 103 -6.81 20.27 6.10
N VAL A 104 -7.00 19.77 7.33
CA VAL A 104 -7.00 18.32 7.61
C VAL A 104 -8.15 17.61 6.89
N GLU A 105 -9.35 18.18 6.86
CA GLU A 105 -10.51 17.60 6.17
C GLU A 105 -10.29 17.49 4.66
N ARG A 106 -9.70 18.52 4.03
CA ARG A 106 -9.32 18.49 2.60
C ARG A 106 -8.33 17.38 2.30
N LEU A 107 -7.30 17.22 3.14
CA LEU A 107 -6.33 16.14 3.01
C LEU A 107 -6.97 14.76 3.18
N VAL A 108 -7.85 14.59 4.19
CA VAL A 108 -8.57 13.34 4.43
C VAL A 108 -9.43 12.95 3.22
N LEU A 109 -10.08 13.93 2.59
CA LEU A 109 -10.84 13.73 1.37
C LEU A 109 -9.92 13.29 0.21
N ALA A 110 -8.83 14.01 -0.03
CA ALA A 110 -7.87 13.69 -1.08
C ALA A 110 -7.25 12.29 -0.92
N ALA A 111 -6.85 11.92 0.30
CA ALA A 111 -6.37 10.58 0.61
C ALA A 111 -7.46 9.51 0.42
N GLY A 112 -8.73 9.85 0.67
CA GLY A 112 -9.87 8.98 0.37
C GLY A 112 -10.01 8.69 -1.11
N LEU A 113 -9.98 9.74 -1.94
CA LEU A 113 -10.04 9.62 -3.40
C LEU A 113 -8.86 8.79 -3.95
N TYR A 114 -7.67 8.94 -3.37
CA TYR A 114 -6.51 8.10 -3.70
C TYR A 114 -6.77 6.62 -3.42
N LEU A 115 -7.26 6.27 -2.24
CA LEU A 115 -7.55 4.87 -1.89
C LEU A 115 -8.66 4.28 -2.78
N GLU A 116 -9.68 5.07 -3.11
CA GLU A 116 -10.72 4.67 -4.06
C GLU A 116 -10.18 4.48 -5.48
N SER A 117 -9.23 5.33 -5.89
CA SER A 117 -8.51 5.20 -7.17
C SER A 117 -7.73 3.89 -7.23
N CYS A 118 -6.97 3.56 -6.18
CA CYS A 118 -6.26 2.27 -6.10
C CYS A 118 -7.22 1.07 -6.06
N ALA A 119 -8.35 1.18 -5.36
CA ALA A 119 -9.38 0.13 -5.35
C ALA A 119 -10.00 -0.13 -6.73
N LYS A 120 -10.01 0.86 -7.63
CA LYS A 120 -10.44 0.73 -9.03
C LYS A 120 -9.37 0.12 -9.95
N GLY A 121 -8.18 -0.18 -9.43
CA GLY A 121 -7.10 -0.82 -10.16
C GLY A 121 -5.99 0.12 -10.64
N ASN A 122 -6.00 1.39 -10.22
CA ASN A 122 -4.88 2.30 -10.51
C ASN A 122 -3.63 1.92 -9.69
N GLU A 123 -2.46 2.15 -10.28
CA GLU A 123 -1.18 1.88 -9.62
C GLU A 123 -0.98 2.79 -8.40
N ARG A 124 -0.31 2.23 -7.40
CA ARG A 124 0.07 2.89 -6.16
C ARG A 124 1.19 3.89 -6.44
N ASP A 125 1.02 5.13 -5.97
CA ASP A 125 2.11 6.13 -5.95
C ASP A 125 2.68 6.23 -4.52
N PRO A 126 3.95 5.82 -4.29
CA PRO A 126 4.60 5.93 -2.98
C PRO A 126 4.71 7.37 -2.46
N LEU A 127 4.76 8.36 -3.35
CA LEU A 127 4.87 9.77 -2.95
C LEU A 127 3.60 10.27 -2.27
N VAL A 128 2.44 9.73 -2.68
CA VAL A 128 1.15 10.07 -2.05
C VAL A 128 1.09 9.49 -0.64
N GLU A 129 1.55 8.27 -0.44
CA GLU A 129 1.60 7.65 0.89
C GLU A 129 2.54 8.39 1.84
N GLU A 130 3.72 8.77 1.34
CA GLU A 130 4.67 9.57 2.10
C GLU A 130 4.08 10.94 2.44
N ALA A 131 3.34 11.58 1.52
CA ALA A 131 2.66 12.84 1.79
C ALA A 131 1.59 12.71 2.89
N VAL A 132 0.82 11.62 2.91
CA VAL A 132 -0.15 11.31 3.97
C VAL A 132 0.56 11.08 5.31
N GLN A 133 1.65 10.31 5.31
CA GLN A 133 2.45 10.04 6.51
C GLN A 133 3.08 11.31 7.09
N ASN A 134 3.65 12.15 6.24
CA ASN A 134 4.23 13.43 6.63
C ASN A 134 3.16 14.37 7.19
N ALA A 135 1.98 14.41 6.58
CA ALA A 135 0.88 15.22 7.10
C ALA A 135 0.41 14.76 8.49
N VAL A 136 0.34 13.45 8.76
CA VAL A 136 0.06 12.93 10.11
C VAL A 136 1.11 13.43 11.10
N ALA A 137 2.39 13.33 10.75
CA ALA A 137 3.47 13.80 11.62
C ALA A 137 3.39 15.31 11.88
N THR A 138 3.04 16.11 10.86
CA THR A 138 2.85 17.56 10.99
C THR A 138 1.69 17.89 11.92
N VAL A 139 0.54 17.21 11.79
CA VAL A 139 -0.64 17.45 12.66
C VAL A 139 -0.35 17.01 14.10
N ASP A 140 0.28 15.86 14.29
CA ASP A 140 0.69 15.39 15.63
C ASP A 140 1.65 16.41 16.28
N GLY A 141 2.61 16.94 15.52
CA GLY A 141 3.52 17.99 15.97
C GLY A 141 2.80 19.29 16.34
N TYR A 142 1.84 19.73 15.52
CA TYR A 142 0.99 20.89 15.79
C TYR A 142 0.20 20.71 17.09
N LEU A 143 -0.46 19.56 17.28
CA LEU A 143 -1.24 19.29 18.50
C LEU A 143 -0.34 19.30 19.75
N HIS A 144 0.84 18.67 19.67
CA HIS A 144 1.79 18.66 20.78
C HIS A 144 2.27 20.08 21.16
N LEU A 145 2.59 20.91 20.16
CA LEU A 145 3.00 22.30 20.38
C LEU A 145 1.84 23.18 20.85
N SER A 146 0.62 22.95 20.37
CA SER A 146 -0.60 23.65 20.80
C SER A 146 -0.89 23.37 22.28
N ASP A 147 -0.78 22.11 22.70
CA ASP A 147 -0.97 21.72 24.10
C ASP A 147 0.11 22.32 25.02
N ALA A 148 1.38 22.27 24.59
CA ALA A 148 2.48 22.91 25.31
C ALA A 148 2.29 24.44 25.41
N GLY A 149 1.83 25.06 24.33
CA GLY A 149 1.52 26.50 24.27
C GLY A 149 0.43 26.90 25.26
N ARG A 150 -0.61 26.07 25.46
CA ARG A 150 -1.65 26.34 26.48
C ARG A 150 -1.13 26.28 27.89
N ILE A 151 -0.24 25.32 28.18
CA ILE A 151 0.42 25.23 29.49
C ILE A 151 1.24 26.50 29.72
N ARG A 152 1.99 26.95 28.72
CA ARG A 152 2.85 28.13 28.82
C ARG A 152 2.06 29.44 28.91
N ALA A 153 0.97 29.60 28.15
CA ALA A 153 0.11 30.78 28.21
C ALA A 153 -0.60 30.95 29.57
N ARG A 154 -0.75 29.86 30.35
CA ARG A 154 -1.20 29.94 31.74
C ARG A 154 -0.11 30.47 32.69
N ILE A 155 1.15 30.35 32.31
CA ILE A 155 2.31 30.73 33.12
C ILE A 155 2.78 32.16 32.75
N ASP A 156 2.83 32.47 31.45
CA ASP A 156 3.35 33.73 30.91
C ASP A 156 2.27 34.45 30.08
N SER A 157 1.93 35.69 30.44
CA SER A 157 0.85 36.47 29.81
C SER A 157 1.23 37.22 28.51
N GLU A 158 2.40 36.96 27.90
CA GLU A 158 2.97 37.85 26.86
C GLU A 158 3.14 37.29 25.44
N HIS A 159 2.75 36.04 25.13
CA HIS A 159 3.18 35.39 23.87
C HIS A 159 2.05 35.10 22.87
N GLY A 160 1.46 36.15 22.29
CA GLY A 160 0.41 36.03 21.26
C GLY A 160 0.89 35.63 19.86
N ASN A 161 2.09 36.05 19.43
CA ASN A 161 2.53 35.91 18.04
C ASN A 161 3.00 34.48 17.65
N THR A 162 3.47 33.67 18.59
CA THR A 162 4.05 32.34 18.26
C THR A 162 3.00 31.35 17.79
N ARG A 163 1.74 31.49 18.23
CA ARG A 163 0.66 30.57 17.87
C ARG A 163 0.21 30.71 16.41
N GLN A 164 0.07 31.95 15.95
CA GLN A 164 -0.36 32.22 14.57
C GLN A 164 0.64 31.71 13.53
N ASP A 165 1.95 31.87 13.79
CA ASP A 165 3.01 31.35 12.91
C ASP A 165 2.99 29.81 12.81
N LEU A 166 2.74 29.12 13.93
CA LEU A 166 2.59 27.66 13.94
C LEU A 166 1.37 27.20 13.14
N GLU A 167 0.25 27.88 13.28
CA GLU A 167 -0.99 27.58 12.56
C GLU A 167 -0.79 27.76 11.05
N GLN A 168 -0.22 28.88 10.61
CA GLN A 168 0.05 29.14 9.19
C GLN A 168 1.02 28.12 8.58
N LYS A 169 2.12 27.77 9.28
CA LYS A 169 3.07 26.75 8.82
C LYS A 169 2.41 25.38 8.66
N THR A 170 1.53 25.02 9.60
CA THR A 170 0.79 23.76 9.56
C THR A 170 -0.16 23.73 8.37
N ILE A 171 -0.93 24.79 8.15
CA ILE A 171 -1.85 24.92 7.02
C ILE A 171 -1.09 24.81 5.69
N LEU A 172 0.00 25.57 5.52
CA LEU A 172 0.81 25.54 4.30
C LEU A 172 1.38 24.14 4.02
N SER A 173 1.85 23.44 5.05
CA SER A 173 2.36 22.08 4.91
C SER A 173 1.25 21.11 4.49
N LEU A 174 0.05 21.22 5.08
CA LEU A 174 -1.10 20.37 4.75
C LEU A 174 -1.62 20.63 3.34
N ASP A 175 -1.68 21.89 2.92
CA ASP A 175 -2.11 22.28 1.59
C ASP A 175 -1.11 21.81 0.53
N THR A 176 0.19 21.86 0.83
CA THR A 176 1.23 21.31 -0.05
C THR A 176 1.06 19.80 -0.23
N SER A 177 0.82 19.04 0.85
CA SER A 177 0.53 17.61 0.76
C SER A 177 -0.76 17.33 -0.01
N THR A 178 -1.82 18.09 0.25
CA THR A 178 -3.11 17.94 -0.44
C THR A 178 -2.97 18.18 -1.94
N ARG A 179 -2.24 19.23 -2.32
CA ARG A 179 -1.95 19.55 -3.72
C ARG A 179 -1.13 18.45 -4.40
N LEU A 180 -0.11 17.91 -3.73
CA LEU A 180 0.67 16.79 -4.26
C LEU A 180 -0.23 15.59 -4.56
N ILE A 181 -1.13 15.24 -3.62
CA ILE A 181 -2.09 14.14 -3.81
C ILE A 181 -3.04 14.45 -4.98
N GLY A 182 -3.56 15.69 -5.05
CA GLY A 182 -4.43 16.14 -6.13
C GLY A 182 -3.77 16.09 -7.51
N GLU A 183 -2.53 16.56 -7.63
CA GLU A 183 -1.75 16.50 -8.87
C GLU A 183 -1.53 15.06 -9.33
N LYS A 184 -1.25 14.14 -8.39
CA LYS A 184 -1.08 12.71 -8.70
C LYS A 184 -2.38 12.00 -9.04
N LEU A 185 -3.48 12.38 -8.41
CA LEU A 185 -4.83 11.93 -8.77
C LEU A 185 -5.27 12.45 -10.14
N ALA A 186 -4.85 13.66 -10.52
CA ALA A 186 -5.18 14.30 -11.78
C ALA A 186 -4.31 13.87 -12.95
N LEU A 187 -3.22 13.11 -12.73
CA LEU A 187 -2.40 12.55 -13.78
C LEU A 187 -2.93 11.15 -14.18
N PRO A 188 -3.63 11.01 -15.31
CA PRO A 188 -4.05 9.71 -15.81
C PRO A 188 -2.84 9.01 -16.44
N PHE A 189 -2.07 8.26 -15.65
CA PHE A 189 -1.17 7.27 -16.23
C PHE A 189 -1.98 6.04 -16.64
N GLY A 190 -2.59 6.13 -17.83
CA GLY A 190 -3.26 5.01 -18.48
C GLY A 190 -4.73 5.24 -18.80
N GLY A 191 -4.98 6.10 -19.78
CA GLY A 191 -6.18 6.05 -20.65
C GLY A 191 -7.55 6.09 -19.96
N ILE A 192 -8.16 7.27 -19.94
CA ILE A 192 -9.45 7.57 -20.58
C ILE A 192 -9.65 9.08 -20.43
N GLU A 193 -9.79 9.74 -21.57
CA GLU A 193 -10.27 11.12 -21.70
C GLU A 193 -11.55 11.29 -20.86
N GLY A 194 -11.54 12.15 -19.83
CA GLY A 194 -12.80 12.48 -19.16
C GLY A 194 -12.79 13.07 -17.75
N ASN A 195 -11.66 13.34 -17.09
CA ASN A 195 -11.66 13.71 -15.67
C ASN A 195 -11.05 15.09 -15.34
N HIS A 196 -11.43 16.13 -16.10
CA HIS A 196 -11.38 17.51 -15.59
C HIS A 196 -12.34 17.74 -14.41
N THR A 197 -13.24 16.79 -14.16
CA THR A 197 -14.31 16.85 -13.15
C THR A 197 -13.84 16.79 -11.69
N VAL A 198 -12.66 16.25 -11.37
CA VAL A 198 -12.27 16.08 -9.95
C VAL A 198 -11.67 17.35 -9.35
N LEU A 199 -10.84 18.07 -10.11
CA LEU A 199 -10.35 19.40 -9.71
C LEU A 199 -11.50 20.42 -9.74
N ASP A 200 -12.33 20.42 -10.80
CA ASP A 200 -13.51 21.29 -10.88
C ASP A 200 -14.56 20.98 -9.79
N ALA A 201 -14.69 19.72 -9.33
CA ALA A 201 -15.58 19.38 -8.22
C ALA A 201 -15.01 19.77 -6.85
N MET A 202 -13.68 19.89 -6.72
CA MET A 202 -13.04 20.41 -5.50
C MET A 202 -13.17 21.94 -5.43
N ASP A 203 -12.98 22.64 -6.55
CA ASP A 203 -13.13 24.10 -6.62
C ASP A 203 -14.60 24.53 -6.55
N GLY A 204 -15.51 23.85 -7.26
CA GLY A 204 -16.95 24.17 -7.27
C GLY A 204 -17.67 23.92 -5.93
N ARG A 205 -17.07 23.17 -5.00
CA ARG A 205 -17.59 23.07 -3.62
C ARG A 205 -17.15 24.24 -2.73
N GLN A 206 -16.02 24.88 -3.02
CA GLN A 206 -15.60 26.08 -2.28
C GLN A 206 -16.50 27.28 -2.62
N GLU A 207 -16.98 27.39 -3.87
CA GLU A 207 -17.89 28.47 -4.29
C GLU A 207 -19.32 28.36 -3.73
N LEU A 208 -19.71 27.21 -3.17
CA LEU A 208 -21.04 26.99 -2.58
C LEU A 208 -21.07 27.21 -1.06
N GLU A 209 -19.92 27.42 -0.43
CA GLU A 209 -19.79 27.67 1.02
C GLU A 209 -19.45 29.14 1.36
N GLU A 210 -19.33 30.02 0.35
CA GLU A 210 -19.35 31.49 0.48
C GLU A 210 -20.76 32.08 0.28
#